data_AF-A0A3E0HEF5-F1
#
_entry.id   AF-A0A3E0HEF5-F1
#
_cell.length_a   1.000
_cell.length_b   1.000
_cell.length_c   1.000
_cell.angle_alpha   90.00
_cell.angle_beta   90.00
_cell.angle_gamma   90.00
#
_symmetry.space_group_name_H-M   'P 1'
#
loop_
_entity.id
_entity.type
_entity.pdbx_description
1 polymer ?
#
loop_
_entity_poly.entity_id
_entity_poly.type
_entity_poly.pdbx_seq_one_letter_code
_entity_poly.pdbx_strand_id
1 'polypeptide(L)'
;MTRTQRTEPSLQWWMDQQHALTVPCPDPTCRQPVGEPCVRADGQLLTGPPAHGNRLRDADRAAGVPHPAPPAPARKVVDAMEPERLDHHQRPCSHCRAPILWARTDGDRLMPVDADPVADGNVLLTVERDHLRAGVLGVNQAAGARDRGLSLYRHHKVSCPHADRWCRSPRTTRRSTRR
;
A
#
# COMPACT_ATOMS: atom_id res chain seq x y z
N MET A 1 35.87 19.28 8.91
CA MET A 1 35.91 17.80 8.81
C MET A 1 35.00 17.23 9.88
N THR A 2 33.72 16.97 9.55
CA THR A 2 32.74 16.41 10.49
C THR A 2 32.88 14.89 10.53
N ARG A 3 33.36 14.37 11.66
CA ARG A 3 33.51 12.94 11.91
C ARG A 3 32.12 12.35 12.15
N THR A 4 31.59 11.59 11.20
CA THR A 4 30.31 10.88 11.36
C THR A 4 30.43 9.93 12.55
N GLN A 5 29.74 10.24 13.64
CA GLN A 5 29.70 9.35 14.81
C GLN A 5 28.96 8.08 14.39
N ARG A 6 29.64 6.94 14.48
CA ARG A 6 29.00 5.63 14.28
C ARG A 6 28.19 5.36 15.55
N THR A 7 26.87 5.37 15.42
CA THR A 7 25.97 4.95 16.50
C THR A 7 26.26 3.48 16.82
N GLU A 8 26.51 3.17 18.09
CA GLU A 8 26.68 1.78 18.53
C GLU A 8 25.39 0.98 18.29
N PRO A 9 25.47 -0.31 17.91
CA PRO A 9 24.29 -1.14 17.74
C PRO A 9 23.57 -1.36 19.07
N SER A 10 22.23 -1.46 19.04
CA SER A 10 21.42 -1.76 20.23
C SER A 10 21.57 -3.22 20.67
N LEU A 11 21.16 -3.54 21.91
CA LEU A 11 21.12 -4.93 22.39
C LEU A 11 20.22 -5.82 21.51
N GLN A 12 19.04 -5.31 21.14
CA GLN A 12 18.12 -6.01 20.25
C GLN A 12 18.78 -6.35 18.91
N TRP A 13 19.59 -5.43 18.37
CA TRP A 13 20.34 -5.65 17.14
C TRP A 13 21.29 -6.86 17.26
N TRP A 14 21.99 -7.00 18.38
CA TRP A 14 22.88 -8.14 18.62
C TRP A 14 22.12 -9.45 18.76
N MET A 15 20.95 -9.44 19.40
CA MET A 15 20.11 -10.63 19.56
C MET A 15 19.57 -11.11 18.20
N ASP A 16 19.06 -10.19 17.38
CA ASP A 16 18.56 -10.50 16.04
C ASP A 16 19.69 -11.04 15.15
N GLN A 17 20.90 -10.48 15.26
CA GLN A 17 22.08 -10.96 14.56
C GLN A 17 22.41 -12.41 14.95
N GLN A 18 22.50 -12.73 16.24
CA GLN A 18 22.79 -14.09 16.70
C GLN A 18 21.71 -15.09 16.27
N HIS A 19 20.44 -14.68 16.35
CA HIS A 19 19.32 -15.50 15.90
C HIS A 19 19.41 -15.81 14.40
N ALA A 20 19.67 -14.81 13.55
CA ALA A 20 19.82 -15.01 12.11
C ALA A 20 21.00 -15.94 11.74
N LEU A 21 22.05 -15.99 12.57
CA LEU A 21 23.20 -16.85 12.31
C LEU A 21 22.92 -18.35 12.52
N THR A 22 21.80 -18.71 13.14
CA THR A 22 21.40 -20.11 13.38
C THR A 22 20.97 -20.88 12.11
N VAL A 23 20.67 -20.16 11.03
CA VAL A 23 20.23 -20.74 9.75
C VAL A 23 21.17 -20.38 8.60
N PRO A 24 21.21 -21.16 7.51
CA PRO A 24 21.96 -20.80 6.31
C PRO A 24 21.41 -19.51 5.67
N CYS A 25 22.28 -18.72 5.05
CA CYS A 25 21.83 -17.54 4.31
C CYS A 25 21.13 -17.98 3.02
N PRO A 26 19.88 -17.53 2.75
CA PRO A 26 19.15 -17.90 1.54
C PRO A 26 19.62 -17.14 0.28
N ASP A 27 20.47 -16.13 0.44
CA ASP A 27 20.99 -15.35 -0.69
C ASP A 27 22.13 -16.12 -1.38
N PRO A 28 22.00 -16.49 -2.67
CA PRO A 28 23.01 -17.25 -3.39
C PRO A 28 24.34 -16.49 -3.57
N THR A 29 24.34 -15.17 -3.41
CA THR A 29 25.54 -14.33 -3.45
C THR A 29 26.25 -14.26 -2.09
N CYS A 30 25.54 -14.57 -1.00
CA CYS A 30 26.09 -14.58 0.34
C CYS A 30 26.68 -15.95 0.67
N ARG A 31 27.98 -16.13 0.41
CA ARG A 31 28.70 -17.40 0.61
C ARG A 31 29.12 -17.67 2.07
N GLN A 32 28.51 -16.99 3.03
CA GLN A 32 28.91 -17.13 4.44
C GLN A 32 28.21 -18.34 5.07
N PRO A 33 28.94 -19.22 5.79
CA PRO A 33 28.36 -20.39 6.41
C PRO A 33 27.41 -20.04 7.58
N VAL A 34 26.72 -21.06 8.08
CA VAL A 34 25.97 -20.98 9.33
C VAL A 34 26.91 -20.55 10.45
N GLY A 35 26.49 -19.63 11.32
CA GLY A 35 27.33 -19.06 12.37
C GLY A 35 28.16 -17.84 11.97
N GLU A 36 28.35 -17.57 10.67
CA GLU A 36 29.19 -16.43 10.22
C GLU A 36 28.36 -15.23 9.74
N PRO A 37 28.74 -13.99 10.14
CA PRO A 37 28.10 -12.76 9.69
C PRO A 37 28.06 -12.62 8.18
N CYS A 38 26.95 -12.12 7.65
CA CYS A 38 26.85 -11.81 6.23
C CYS A 38 27.78 -10.65 5.86
N VAL A 39 28.58 -10.88 4.81
CA VAL A 39 29.43 -9.86 4.19
C VAL A 39 28.88 -9.51 2.81
N ARG A 40 29.14 -8.28 2.37
CA ARG A 40 28.96 -7.83 0.99
C ARG A 40 29.98 -8.50 0.06
N ALA A 41 29.78 -8.35 -1.25
CA ALA A 41 30.72 -8.86 -2.26
C ALA A 41 32.15 -8.28 -2.14
N ASP A 42 32.30 -7.12 -1.50
CA ASP A 42 33.58 -6.47 -1.21
C ASP A 42 34.23 -6.95 0.12
N GLY A 43 33.63 -7.93 0.79
CA GLY A 43 34.09 -8.46 2.06
C GLY A 43 33.72 -7.62 3.29
N GLN A 44 33.06 -6.46 3.12
CA GLN A 44 32.61 -5.66 4.24
C GLN A 44 31.42 -6.31 4.93
N LEU A 45 31.43 -6.33 6.27
CA LEU A 45 30.27 -6.71 7.07
C LEU A 45 29.08 -5.83 6.69
N LEU A 46 27.90 -6.44 6.56
CA LEU A 46 26.66 -5.68 6.42
C LEU A 46 26.41 -4.92 7.72
N THR A 47 26.74 -3.62 7.72
CA THR A 47 26.57 -2.70 8.86
C THR A 47 25.14 -2.17 9.00
N GLY A 48 24.23 -2.54 8.08
CA GLY A 48 22.79 -2.30 8.18
C GLY A 48 22.07 -3.43 8.93
N PRO A 49 20.81 -3.22 9.39
CA PRO A 49 20.06 -4.20 10.18
C PRO A 49 19.91 -5.54 9.44
N PRO A 50 19.81 -6.64 10.22
CA PRO A 50 20.83 -7.66 10.46
C PRO A 50 21.12 -8.49 9.19
N ALA A 51 22.01 -9.49 9.28
CA ALA A 51 22.22 -10.52 8.25
C ALA A 51 20.94 -10.71 7.40
N HIS A 52 21.02 -10.49 6.07
CA HIS A 52 19.89 -10.25 5.15
C HIS A 52 18.52 -10.51 5.76
N GLY A 53 17.57 -9.57 5.78
CA GLY A 53 16.25 -9.80 6.42
C GLY A 53 15.53 -11.12 6.03
N ASN A 54 15.89 -11.75 4.91
CA ASN A 54 15.53 -13.13 4.59
C ASN A 54 16.06 -14.18 5.59
N ARG A 55 17.34 -14.12 5.99
CA ARG A 55 17.97 -15.01 6.97
C ARG A 55 17.33 -14.89 8.35
N LEU A 56 16.99 -13.67 8.80
CA LEU A 56 16.21 -13.49 10.04
C LEU A 56 14.82 -14.12 9.93
N ARG A 57 14.12 -13.92 8.80
CA ARG A 57 12.82 -14.56 8.52
C ARG A 57 12.88 -16.09 8.52
N ASP A 58 13.95 -16.65 7.97
CA ASP A 58 14.15 -18.09 7.94
C ASP A 58 14.49 -18.63 9.34
N ALA A 59 15.24 -17.88 10.16
CA ALA A 59 15.49 -18.21 11.56
C ALA A 59 14.20 -18.21 12.39
N ASP A 60 13.34 -17.19 12.22
CA ASP A 60 12.02 -17.14 12.87
C ASP A 60 11.14 -18.31 12.45
N ARG A 61 11.13 -18.64 11.15
CA ARG A 61 10.41 -19.81 10.63
C ARG A 61 10.93 -21.11 11.23
N ALA A 62 12.24 -21.28 11.33
CA ALA A 62 12.87 -22.47 11.92
C ALA A 62 12.57 -22.58 13.43
N ALA A 63 12.47 -21.45 14.13
CA ALA A 63 12.11 -21.39 15.55
C ALA A 63 10.59 -21.50 15.82
N GLY A 64 9.75 -21.58 14.78
CA GLY A 64 8.30 -21.59 14.93
C GLY A 64 7.72 -20.25 15.41
N VAL A 65 8.51 -19.17 15.33
CA VAL A 65 8.04 -17.82 15.66
C VAL A 65 7.20 -17.32 14.49
N PRO A 66 5.92 -16.96 14.71
CA PRO A 66 5.11 -16.36 13.66
C PRO A 66 5.71 -15.01 13.29
N HIS A 67 6.41 -14.96 12.16
CA HIS A 67 6.95 -13.69 11.67
C HIS A 67 5.77 -12.78 11.31
N PRO A 68 5.69 -11.56 11.87
CA PRO A 68 4.64 -10.64 11.49
C PRO A 68 4.72 -10.46 9.96
N ALA A 69 3.57 -10.54 9.29
CA ALA A 69 3.50 -10.27 7.87
C ALA A 69 4.26 -8.95 7.59
N PRO A 70 5.13 -8.88 6.57
CA PRO A 70 5.86 -7.66 6.29
C PRO A 70 4.84 -6.52 6.27
N PRO A 71 5.08 -5.41 6.99
CA PRO A 71 4.15 -4.30 6.92
C PRO A 71 3.98 -3.99 5.44
N ALA A 72 2.72 -4.00 4.98
CA ALA A 72 2.40 -3.61 3.61
C ALA A 72 3.24 -2.38 3.28
N PRO A 73 3.87 -2.31 2.08
CA PRO A 73 4.83 -1.25 1.78
C PRO A 73 4.23 0.05 2.25
N ALA A 74 4.93 0.74 3.15
CA ALA A 74 4.50 2.01 3.66
C ALA A 74 4.54 3.00 2.49
N ARG A 75 3.53 2.95 1.60
CA ARG A 75 3.03 4.13 0.92
C ARG A 75 2.81 5.07 2.08
N LYS A 76 3.67 6.09 2.19
CA LYS A 76 3.62 7.10 3.24
C LYS A 76 2.15 7.34 3.50
N VAL A 77 1.67 6.88 4.64
CA VAL A 77 0.34 7.19 5.10
C VAL A 77 0.51 8.65 5.44
N VAL A 78 0.33 9.49 4.41
CA VAL A 78 0.21 10.92 4.62
C VAL A 78 -0.90 11.04 5.64
N ASP A 79 -0.60 11.75 6.71
CA ASP A 79 -1.49 12.00 7.82
C ASP A 79 -2.92 12.22 7.34
N ALA A 80 -3.90 11.81 8.16
CA ALA A 80 -5.33 12.01 7.95
C ALA A 80 -5.57 13.26 7.09
N MET A 81 -5.92 13.02 5.82
CA MET A 81 -5.82 14.01 4.77
C MET A 81 -6.74 15.17 5.12
N GLU A 82 -6.17 16.36 5.35
CA GLU A 82 -6.94 17.57 5.64
C GLU A 82 -7.99 17.79 4.53
N PRO A 83 -9.28 17.94 4.88
CA PRO A 83 -10.37 18.01 3.92
C PRO A 83 -10.20 19.14 2.89
N GLU A 84 -9.50 20.21 3.24
CA GLU A 84 -9.24 21.37 2.39
C GLU A 84 -8.58 21.02 1.05
N ARG A 85 -7.81 19.93 0.98
CA ARG A 85 -7.13 19.53 -0.27
C ARG A 85 -8.05 18.80 -1.25
N LEU A 86 -9.21 18.32 -0.80
CA LEU A 86 -10.18 17.62 -1.65
C LEU A 86 -11.06 18.57 -2.45
N ASP A 87 -11.36 19.75 -1.91
CA ASP A 87 -12.28 20.73 -2.50
C ASP A 87 -11.88 21.15 -3.92
N HIS A 88 -10.58 21.27 -4.19
CA HIS A 88 -10.09 21.61 -5.54
C HIS A 88 -10.47 20.54 -6.60
N HIS A 89 -10.60 19.28 -6.18
CA HIS A 89 -10.94 18.16 -7.05
C HIS A 89 -12.46 17.90 -7.13
N GLN A 90 -13.25 18.67 -6.38
CA GLN A 90 -14.70 18.52 -6.32
C GLN A 90 -15.37 19.15 -7.54
N ARG A 91 -16.31 18.42 -8.11
CA ARG A 91 -17.19 18.85 -9.20
C ARG A 91 -18.60 18.30 -8.95
N PRO A 92 -19.66 18.98 -9.41
CA PRO A 92 -20.99 18.41 -9.37
C PRO A 92 -21.11 17.29 -10.40
N CYS A 93 -21.81 16.21 -10.05
CA CYS A 93 -22.23 15.19 -10.98
C CYS A 93 -23.10 15.80 -12.08
N SER A 94 -22.82 15.48 -13.35
CA SER A 94 -23.56 16.01 -14.51
C SER A 94 -25.04 15.59 -14.55
N HIS A 95 -25.44 14.58 -13.77
CA HIS A 95 -26.80 14.04 -13.77
C HIS A 95 -27.55 14.35 -12.47
N CYS A 96 -27.09 13.83 -11.33
CA CYS A 96 -27.78 14.04 -10.05
C CYS A 96 -27.33 15.31 -9.31
N ARG A 97 -26.35 16.05 -9.84
CA ARG A 97 -25.78 17.29 -9.25
C ARG A 97 -25.11 17.14 -7.89
N ALA A 98 -25.12 15.94 -7.29
CA ALA A 98 -24.40 15.66 -6.06
C ALA A 98 -22.90 15.95 -6.22
N PRO A 99 -22.22 16.41 -5.15
CA PRO A 99 -20.79 16.66 -5.18
C PRO A 99 -20.00 15.35 -5.34
N ILE A 100 -19.07 15.34 -6.29
CA ILE A 100 -18.20 14.20 -6.57
C ILE A 100 -16.74 14.64 -6.69
N LEU A 101 -15.84 13.74 -6.34
CA LEU A 101 -14.40 13.85 -6.54
C LEU A 101 -14.00 13.01 -7.74
N TRP A 102 -13.18 13.59 -8.62
CA TRP A 102 -12.61 12.87 -9.76
C TRP A 102 -11.21 12.36 -9.41
N ALA A 103 -11.13 11.10 -8.99
CA ALA A 103 -9.89 10.43 -8.66
C ALA A 103 -9.40 9.53 -9.80
N ARG A 104 -8.11 9.19 -9.82
CA ARG A 104 -7.53 8.23 -10.74
C ARG A 104 -7.16 6.95 -10.00
N THR A 105 -7.55 5.80 -10.55
CA THR A 105 -7.11 4.48 -10.06
C THR A 105 -5.63 4.22 -10.37
N ASP A 106 -5.06 3.16 -9.82
CA ASP A 106 -3.71 2.69 -10.17
C ASP A 106 -3.56 2.37 -11.68
N GLY A 107 -4.65 1.98 -12.35
CA GLY A 107 -4.70 1.78 -13.80
C GLY A 107 -4.94 3.05 -14.63
N ASP A 108 -4.74 4.21 -14.03
CA ASP A 108 -4.96 5.55 -14.59
C ASP A 108 -6.37 5.84 -15.14
N ARG A 109 -7.36 5.05 -14.71
CA ARG A 109 -8.76 5.29 -15.05
C ARG A 109 -9.38 6.29 -14.09
N LEU A 110 -10.11 7.25 -14.64
CA LEU A 110 -10.94 8.17 -13.86
C LEU A 110 -12.05 7.40 -13.15
N MET A 111 -12.23 7.72 -11.87
CA MET A 111 -13.21 7.13 -10.97
C MET A 111 -13.96 8.26 -10.26
N PRO A 112 -15.29 8.34 -10.43
CA PRO A 112 -16.11 9.27 -9.66
C PRO A 112 -16.33 8.71 -8.26
N VAL A 113 -16.00 9.52 -7.26
CA VAL A 113 -16.12 9.17 -5.84
C VAL A 113 -17.05 10.19 -5.18
N ASP A 114 -17.91 9.74 -4.27
CA ASP A 114 -18.72 10.66 -3.47
C ASP A 114 -17.81 11.59 -2.66
N ALA A 115 -18.13 12.90 -2.60
CA ALA A 115 -17.31 13.86 -1.87
C ALA A 115 -17.36 13.63 -0.36
N ASP A 116 -18.51 13.17 0.16
CA ASP A 116 -18.69 12.90 1.58
C ASP A 116 -18.17 11.48 1.92
N PRO A 117 -17.37 11.34 2.99
CA PRO A 117 -16.96 10.03 3.47
C PRO A 117 -18.17 9.26 4.04
N VAL A 118 -18.14 7.94 3.90
CA VAL A 118 -19.20 7.05 4.38
C VAL A 118 -18.62 5.91 5.21
N ALA A 119 -19.29 5.58 6.31
CA ALA A 119 -18.81 4.58 7.28
C ALA A 119 -18.59 3.20 6.65
N ASP A 120 -19.41 2.81 5.67
CA ASP A 120 -19.32 1.55 4.92
C ASP A 120 -18.58 1.70 3.57
N GLY A 121 -17.91 2.84 3.35
CA GLY A 121 -17.10 3.10 2.16
C GLY A 121 -15.94 2.12 2.02
N ASN A 122 -15.45 1.96 0.79
CA ASN A 122 -14.33 1.07 0.48
C ASN A 122 -13.28 1.73 -0.43
N VAL A 123 -13.41 3.03 -0.70
CA VAL A 123 -12.46 3.78 -1.48
C VAL A 123 -11.63 4.63 -0.55
N LEU A 124 -10.31 4.44 -0.57
CA LEU A 124 -9.36 5.34 0.09
C LEU A 124 -8.83 6.33 -0.94
N LEU A 125 -8.86 7.61 -0.58
CA LEU A 125 -8.32 8.68 -1.42
C LEU A 125 -6.94 9.10 -0.92
N THR A 126 -6.01 9.33 -1.85
CA THR A 126 -4.69 9.88 -1.56
C THR A 126 -4.35 10.96 -2.59
N VAL A 127 -3.60 11.99 -2.21
CA VAL A 127 -3.09 12.99 -3.15
C VAL A 127 -1.62 12.71 -3.43
N GLU A 128 -1.29 12.44 -4.69
CA GLU A 128 0.08 12.21 -5.15
C GLU A 128 0.43 13.21 -6.25
N ARG A 129 1.46 14.04 -6.03
CA ARG A 129 1.91 15.06 -7.01
C ARG A 129 0.76 15.90 -7.58
N ASP A 130 -0.15 16.35 -6.71
CA ASP A 130 -1.34 17.15 -7.06
C ASP A 130 -2.44 16.39 -7.85
N HIS A 131 -2.35 15.06 -7.89
CA HIS A 131 -3.38 14.20 -8.46
C HIS A 131 -4.08 13.40 -7.38
N LEU A 132 -5.42 13.45 -7.38
CA LEU A 132 -6.24 12.60 -6.53
C LEU A 132 -6.20 11.16 -7.05
N ARG A 133 -5.77 10.24 -6.21
CA ARG A 133 -5.70 8.80 -6.45
C ARG A 133 -6.75 8.06 -5.63
N ALA A 134 -7.33 7.02 -6.21
CA ALA A 134 -8.31 6.15 -5.56
C ALA A 134 -7.78 4.72 -5.47
N GLY A 135 -7.68 4.21 -4.24
CA GLY A 135 -7.46 2.80 -3.95
C GLY A 135 -8.77 2.14 -3.51
N VAL A 136 -9.21 1.11 -4.24
CA VAL A 136 -10.37 0.31 -3.84
C VAL A 136 -9.89 -0.79 -2.90
N LEU A 137 -10.37 -0.75 -1.66
CA LEU A 137 -9.99 -1.69 -0.61
C LEU A 137 -10.93 -2.90 -0.61
N GLY A 138 -10.36 -4.09 -0.43
CA GLY A 138 -11.13 -5.29 -0.10
C GLY A 138 -11.73 -5.21 1.31
N VAL A 139 -12.66 -6.10 1.64
CA VAL A 139 -13.42 -6.09 2.92
C VAL A 139 -12.51 -5.96 4.14
N ASN A 140 -11.47 -6.80 4.24
CA ASN A 140 -10.55 -6.80 5.38
C ASN A 140 -9.67 -5.55 5.43
N GLN A 141 -9.29 -5.01 4.27
CA GLN A 141 -8.50 -3.78 4.18
C GLN A 141 -9.33 -2.56 4.57
N ALA A 142 -10.60 -2.52 4.15
CA ALA A 142 -11.53 -1.47 4.53
C ALA A 142 -11.81 -1.50 6.04
N ALA A 143 -11.98 -2.69 6.64
CA ALA A 143 -12.11 -2.83 8.09
C ALA A 143 -10.87 -2.27 8.81
N GLY A 144 -9.67 -2.71 8.43
CA GLY A 144 -8.44 -2.21 9.05
C GLY A 144 -8.17 -0.72 8.82
N ALA A 145 -8.66 -0.13 7.73
CA ALA A 145 -8.59 1.30 7.50
C ALA A 145 -9.53 2.09 8.44
N ARG A 146 -10.75 1.58 8.66
CA ARG A 146 -11.70 2.17 9.62
C ARG A 146 -11.21 2.08 11.06
N ASP A 147 -10.63 0.95 11.45
CA ASP A 147 -10.05 0.75 12.77
C ASP A 147 -8.92 1.76 13.06
N ARG A 148 -8.27 2.26 12.01
CA ARG A 148 -7.24 3.31 12.07
C ARG A 148 -7.79 4.73 11.97
N GLY A 149 -9.12 4.90 11.94
CA GLY A 149 -9.77 6.19 11.81
C GLY A 149 -9.62 6.84 10.42
N LEU A 150 -9.31 6.06 9.38
CA LEU A 150 -9.21 6.61 8.03
C LEU A 150 -10.59 6.82 7.42
N SER A 151 -10.80 8.00 6.84
CA SER A 151 -12.00 8.32 6.06
C SER A 151 -12.05 7.47 4.79
N LEU A 152 -13.12 6.70 4.64
CA LEU A 152 -13.41 5.92 3.45
C LEU A 152 -14.57 6.54 2.69
N TYR A 153 -14.51 6.40 1.38
CA TYR A 153 -15.46 6.96 0.43
C TYR A 153 -16.12 5.85 -0.36
N ARG A 154 -17.14 6.22 -1.13
CA ARG A 154 -17.88 5.31 -1.99
C ARG A 154 -17.75 5.73 -3.43
N HIS A 155 -17.69 4.74 -4.32
CA HIS A 155 -17.77 4.99 -5.75
C HIS A 155 -19.15 5.57 -6.10
N HIS A 156 -19.20 6.77 -6.69
CA HIS A 156 -20.46 7.51 -6.92
C HIS A 156 -21.47 6.75 -7.77
N LYS A 157 -21.01 5.89 -8.69
CA LYS A 157 -21.89 4.97 -9.44
C LYS A 157 -22.84 4.13 -8.55
N VAL A 158 -22.46 3.84 -7.31
CA VAL A 158 -23.31 3.09 -6.37
C VAL A 158 -24.41 3.96 -5.76
N SER A 159 -24.13 5.25 -5.54
CA SER A 159 -25.05 6.21 -4.91
C SER A 159 -25.88 7.01 -5.92
N CYS A 160 -25.43 7.10 -7.17
CA CYS A 160 -26.07 7.92 -8.21
C CYS A 160 -27.37 7.27 -8.74
N PRO A 161 -28.53 7.97 -8.67
CA PRO A 161 -29.78 7.49 -9.27
C PRO A 161 -29.74 7.34 -10.80
N HIS A 162 -28.73 7.93 -11.44
CA HIS A 162 -28.54 7.93 -12.89
C HIS A 162 -27.28 7.15 -13.30
N ALA A 163 -26.80 6.22 -12.46
CA ALA A 163 -25.58 5.44 -12.65
C ALA A 163 -25.50 4.73 -14.02
N ASP A 164 -26.62 4.30 -14.58
CA ASP A 164 -26.68 3.64 -15.88
C ASP A 164 -26.17 4.52 -17.02
N ARG A 165 -26.27 5.85 -16.89
CA ARG A 165 -25.77 6.81 -17.89
C ARG A 165 -24.24 6.90 -17.93
N TRP A 166 -23.56 6.36 -16.92
CA TRP A 166 -22.10 6.35 -16.81
C TRP A 166 -21.48 5.12 -17.44
N CYS A 167 -22.24 4.02 -17.50
CA CYS A 167 -21.85 2.87 -18.27
C CYS A 167 -22.09 3.23 -19.73
N ARG A 168 -21.04 3.21 -20.56
CA ARG A 168 -21.28 3.06 -21.99
C ARG A 168 -22.09 1.78 -22.14
N SER A 169 -23.35 1.87 -22.58
CA SER A 169 -24.11 0.68 -22.95
C SER A 169 -23.23 -0.15 -23.87
N PRO A 170 -23.14 -1.48 -23.68
CA PRO A 170 -22.61 -2.31 -24.74
C PRO A 170 -23.41 -1.94 -26.00
N ARG A 171 -22.72 -1.56 -27.08
CA ARG A 171 -23.38 -1.37 -28.38
C ARG A 171 -24.05 -2.70 -28.67
N THR A 172 -25.37 -2.78 -28.50
CA THR A 172 -26.17 -3.90 -28.98
C THR A 172 -25.96 -3.91 -30.49
N THR A 173 -25.03 -4.74 -30.96
CA THR A 173 -24.88 -5.06 -32.37
C THR A 173 -26.14 -5.81 -32.77
N ARG A 174 -27.14 -5.05 -33.23
CA ARG A 174 -28.33 -5.59 -33.89
C ARG A 174 -27.85 -6.28 -35.15
N ARG A 175 -27.62 -7.59 -35.09
CA ARG A 175 -27.31 -8.43 -36.26
C ARG A 175 -28.59 -8.49 -37.07
N SER A 176 -28.72 -7.62 -38.08
CA SER A 176 -29.80 -7.68 -39.05
C SER A 176 -29.59 -8.90 -39.95
N THR A 177 -30.23 -10.01 -39.60
CA THR A 177 -30.50 -11.10 -40.54
C THR A 177 -31.53 -10.61 -41.57
N ARG A 178 -31.06 -10.25 -42.77
CA ARG A 178 -31.91 -10.16 -43.96
C ARG A 178 -32.18 -11.59 -44.45
N ARG A 179 -33.47 -11.87 -44.71
CA ARG A 179 -33.98 -13.05 -45.42
C ARG A 179 -33.66 -12.95 -46.90
#